data_AF-A0A1U7P3G8-F1
#
_entry.id   AF-A0A1U7P3G8-F1
#
_cell.length_a   1.000
_cell.length_b   1.000
_cell.length_c   1.000
_cell.angle_alpha   90.00
_cell.angle_beta   90.00
_cell.angle_gamma   90.00
#
_symmetry.space_group_name_H-M   'P 1'
#
loop_
_entity.id
_entity.type
_entity.pdbx_description
1 polymer ?
#
loop_
_entity_poly.entity_id
_entity_poly.type
_entity_poly.pdbx_seq_one_letter_code
_entity_poly.pdbx_strand_id
1 'polypeptide(L)'
;MSRPVSFSLSLSLCGVLLASSALAQTQIGGVTLTPIKPAATAPAPSTQDDYNRESIPKGYREVKGRVTGPSEGLRLPAGSQIMVSLVDLTAAKSVVDIKFSTTRLSTPYQMVYNPVRLNSAHEYAVRAIIADKNGEVLYYSPDTALPDGVRVTLNVPVMAR
;
A
#
# COMPACT_ATOMS: atom_id res chain seq x y z
N MET A 1 -22.39 -22.84 -52.71
CA MET A 1 -23.18 -21.64 -52.32
C MET A 1 -24.34 -22.13 -51.47
N SER A 2 -24.26 -21.95 -50.15
CA SER A 2 -25.31 -22.40 -49.22
C SER A 2 -25.34 -21.48 -47.99
N ARG A 3 -26.41 -20.68 -47.91
CA ARG A 3 -27.04 -20.10 -46.71
C ARG A 3 -28.55 -20.39 -46.89
N PRO A 4 -29.45 -20.18 -45.92
CA PRO A 4 -29.31 -19.80 -44.50
C PRO A 4 -30.15 -20.72 -43.56
N VAL A 5 -29.97 -20.65 -42.23
CA VAL A 5 -31.09 -20.91 -41.29
C VAL A 5 -31.00 -19.95 -40.11
N SER A 6 -32.13 -19.29 -39.87
CA SER A 6 -32.47 -18.36 -38.81
C SER A 6 -32.43 -18.97 -37.42
N PHE A 7 -32.10 -18.18 -36.39
CA PHE A 7 -32.41 -18.53 -35.01
C PHE A 7 -33.16 -17.38 -34.33
N SER A 8 -34.23 -17.76 -33.65
CA SER A 8 -35.29 -16.91 -33.11
C SER A 8 -34.95 -16.31 -31.75
N LEU A 9 -35.60 -15.17 -31.52
CA LEU A 9 -35.82 -14.40 -30.29
C LEU A 9 -36.19 -15.26 -29.07
N SER A 10 -35.75 -14.87 -27.86
CA SER A 10 -36.48 -15.14 -26.60
C SER A 10 -36.10 -14.13 -25.49
N LEU A 11 -37.13 -13.58 -24.87
CA LEU A 11 -37.20 -12.55 -23.84
C LEU A 11 -37.55 -13.23 -22.49
N SER A 12 -36.88 -12.87 -21.38
CA SER A 12 -37.30 -13.17 -19.98
C SER A 12 -36.55 -12.21 -19.05
N LEU A 13 -37.14 -11.21 -18.40
CA LEU A 13 -38.23 -11.12 -17.42
C LEU A 13 -37.84 -11.56 -15.98
N CYS A 14 -37.78 -10.55 -15.10
CA CYS A 14 -38.02 -10.53 -13.64
C CYS A 14 -37.18 -11.35 -12.66
N GLY A 15 -36.73 -10.66 -11.60
CA GLY A 15 -36.24 -11.29 -10.38
C GLY A 15 -35.72 -10.29 -9.33
N VAL A 16 -36.61 -9.48 -8.77
CA VAL A 16 -36.33 -8.64 -7.58
C VAL A 16 -36.17 -9.58 -6.37
N LEU A 17 -34.94 -9.71 -5.85
CA LEU A 17 -34.69 -10.36 -4.55
C LEU A 17 -34.58 -9.29 -3.46
N LEU A 18 -35.73 -8.97 -2.87
CA LEU A 18 -35.83 -8.30 -1.58
C LEU A 18 -35.32 -9.27 -0.50
N ALA A 19 -34.11 -9.03 0.01
CA ALA A 19 -33.60 -9.73 1.17
C ALA A 19 -34.29 -9.21 2.45
N SER A 20 -35.28 -9.95 2.93
CA SER A 20 -35.86 -9.78 4.27
C SER A 20 -34.81 -10.09 5.34
N SER A 21 -34.43 -9.10 6.14
CA SER A 21 -33.68 -9.32 7.38
C SER A 21 -34.66 -9.59 8.51
N ALA A 22 -34.76 -10.86 8.92
CA ALA A 22 -35.47 -11.26 10.13
C ALA A 22 -34.67 -10.79 11.36
N LEU A 23 -35.25 -9.91 12.19
CA LEU A 23 -34.70 -9.53 13.49
C LEU A 23 -35.22 -10.53 14.54
N ALA A 24 -34.36 -11.42 15.02
CA ALA A 24 -34.65 -12.29 16.15
C ALA A 24 -34.61 -11.49 17.46
N GLN A 25 -35.77 -11.24 18.06
CA GLN A 25 -35.92 -10.58 19.34
C GLN A 25 -35.81 -11.63 20.45
N THR A 26 -34.78 -11.56 21.29
CA THR A 26 -34.58 -12.50 22.41
C THR A 26 -35.21 -11.92 23.68
N GLN A 27 -36.07 -12.68 24.34
CA GLN A 27 -36.65 -12.35 25.65
C GLN A 27 -35.98 -13.16 26.76
N ILE A 28 -35.54 -12.50 27.83
CA ILE A 28 -35.08 -13.15 29.06
C ILE A 28 -35.91 -12.56 30.20
N GLY A 29 -36.68 -13.39 30.91
CA GLY A 29 -37.33 -13.02 32.18
C GLY A 29 -38.32 -11.84 32.12
N GLY A 30 -39.03 -11.65 31.00
CA GLY A 30 -40.07 -10.62 30.89
C GLY A 30 -39.56 -9.21 30.57
N VAL A 31 -38.26 -9.05 30.28
CA VAL A 31 -37.68 -7.76 29.87
C VAL A 31 -37.38 -7.78 28.38
N THR A 32 -37.97 -6.84 27.64
CA THR A 32 -37.68 -6.63 26.22
C THR A 32 -36.41 -5.80 26.08
N LEU A 33 -35.32 -6.40 25.64
CA LEU A 33 -34.09 -5.69 25.27
C LEU A 33 -34.20 -5.23 23.82
N THR A 34 -34.39 -3.93 23.62
CA THR A 34 -34.32 -3.32 22.29
C THR A 34 -32.83 -3.15 21.92
N PRO A 35 -32.31 -3.79 20.87
CA PRO A 35 -30.94 -3.56 20.43
C PRO A 35 -30.83 -2.12 19.92
N ILE A 36 -30.04 -1.28 20.60
CA ILE A 36 -29.60 -0.01 20.04
C ILE A 36 -28.67 -0.31 18.87
N LYS A 37 -29.19 -0.13 17.65
CA LYS A 37 -28.39 -0.13 16.42
C LYS A 37 -27.32 0.96 16.56
N PRO A 38 -26.02 0.63 16.59
CA PRO A 38 -24.98 1.65 16.50
C PRO A 38 -25.21 2.44 15.22
N ALA A 39 -25.20 3.77 15.32
CA ALA A 39 -25.22 4.62 14.14
C ALA A 39 -24.11 4.13 13.19
N ALA A 40 -24.45 3.89 11.93
CA ALA A 40 -23.47 3.53 10.93
C ALA A 40 -22.46 4.70 10.88
N THR A 41 -21.26 4.48 11.43
CA THR A 41 -20.14 5.40 11.28
C THR A 41 -19.98 5.61 9.78
N ALA A 42 -20.22 6.84 9.32
CA ALA A 42 -19.93 7.22 7.96
C ALA A 42 -18.49 6.78 7.65
N PRO A 43 -18.20 6.19 6.48
CA PRO A 43 -16.83 5.90 6.09
C PRO A 43 -16.01 7.16 6.32
N ALA A 44 -14.95 7.04 7.12
CA ALA A 44 -13.99 8.13 7.25
C ALA A 44 -13.62 8.55 5.81
N PRO A 45 -13.62 9.86 5.49
CA PRO A 45 -13.15 10.29 4.18
C PRO A 45 -11.77 9.67 4.03
N SER A 46 -11.64 8.77 3.05
CA SER A 46 -10.35 8.37 2.55
C SER A 46 -9.66 9.67 2.21
N THR A 47 -8.67 10.05 3.01
CA THR A 47 -7.69 11.06 2.68
C THR A 47 -6.97 10.49 1.47
N GLN A 48 -7.62 10.60 0.32
CA GLN A 48 -7.00 10.56 -0.97
C GLN A 48 -5.97 11.67 -0.87
N ASP A 49 -4.71 11.26 -0.73
CA ASP A 49 -3.56 12.13 -0.54
C ASP A 49 -3.66 13.30 -1.52
N ASP A 50 -4.20 14.41 -1.04
CA ASP A 50 -4.25 15.69 -1.73
C ASP A 50 -2.86 16.33 -1.58
N TYR A 51 -1.83 15.51 -1.81
CA TYR A 51 -0.45 15.93 -1.90
C TYR A 51 -0.33 16.67 -3.22
N ASN A 52 -0.58 17.96 -3.10
CA ASN A 52 -0.54 18.94 -4.16
C ASN A 52 0.71 18.70 -5.01
N ARG A 53 0.50 18.55 -6.32
CA ARG A 53 1.52 18.24 -7.33
C ARG A 53 2.68 19.24 -7.29
N GLU A 54 2.48 20.41 -6.68
CA GLU A 54 3.42 21.51 -6.48
C GLU A 54 4.41 21.35 -5.30
N SER A 55 4.29 20.31 -4.48
CA SER A 55 5.04 20.21 -3.20
C SER A 55 6.52 19.80 -3.30
N ILE A 56 7.00 19.40 -4.49
CA ILE A 56 8.41 19.01 -4.66
C ILE A 56 9.23 20.26 -5.06
N PRO A 57 10.28 20.62 -4.30
CA PRO A 57 11.12 21.75 -4.65
C PRO A 57 11.71 21.62 -6.05
N LYS A 58 11.83 22.75 -6.76
CA LYS A 58 12.39 22.77 -8.13
C LYS A 58 13.78 22.12 -8.15
N GLY A 59 13.99 21.22 -9.11
CA GLY A 59 15.26 20.51 -9.29
C GLY A 59 15.43 19.26 -8.43
N TYR A 60 14.51 18.99 -7.49
CA TYR A 60 14.50 17.74 -6.73
C TYR A 60 13.78 16.64 -7.52
N ARG A 61 14.12 15.40 -7.17
CA ARG A 61 13.48 14.19 -7.66
C ARG A 61 12.75 13.48 -6.53
N GLU A 62 11.73 12.74 -6.90
CA GLU A 62 10.91 11.94 -5.99
C GLU A 62 10.90 10.47 -6.43
N VAL A 63 11.06 9.60 -5.43
CA VAL A 63 10.77 8.18 -5.52
C VAL A 63 9.66 7.90 -4.52
N LYS A 64 8.55 7.32 -4.99
CA LYS A 64 7.45 6.88 -4.13
C LYS A 64 7.05 5.46 -4.45
N GLY A 65 6.41 4.79 -3.52
CA GLY A 65 5.83 3.48 -3.78
C GLY A 65 5.51 2.79 -2.49
N ARG A 66 5.65 1.47 -2.46
CA ARG A 66 5.32 0.68 -1.28
C ARG A 66 6.42 -0.30 -0.92
N VAL A 67 6.64 -0.47 0.37
CA VAL A 67 7.40 -1.60 0.92
C VAL A 67 6.43 -2.77 1.05
N THR A 68 6.70 -3.87 0.33
CA THR A 68 5.79 -5.03 0.24
C THR A 68 6.44 -6.25 0.87
N GLY A 69 5.70 -6.94 1.73
CA GLY A 69 6.15 -8.19 2.34
C GLY A 69 5.96 -9.40 1.42
N PRO A 70 6.50 -10.58 1.82
CA PRO A 70 6.34 -11.85 1.10
C PRO A 70 4.87 -12.34 1.05
N SER A 71 4.01 -11.79 1.90
CA SER A 71 2.57 -12.08 1.91
C SER A 71 1.78 -10.79 2.09
N GLU A 72 0.61 -10.73 1.48
CA GLU A 72 -0.29 -9.59 1.61
C GLU A 72 -0.72 -9.41 3.07
N GLY A 73 -0.67 -8.17 3.56
CA GLY A 73 -1.15 -7.87 4.91
C GLY A 73 -0.27 -8.38 6.04
N LEU A 74 0.98 -8.77 5.76
CA LEU A 74 1.95 -9.24 6.75
C LEU A 74 2.01 -8.29 7.95
N ARG A 75 1.81 -8.83 9.15
CA ARG A 75 1.90 -8.09 10.41
C ARG A 75 3.34 -8.10 10.92
N LEU A 76 3.80 -6.93 11.34
CA LEU A 76 5.10 -6.74 11.98
C LEU A 76 4.93 -6.66 13.50
N PRO A 77 5.95 -7.09 14.28
CA PRO A 77 5.97 -6.88 15.72
C PRO A 77 5.75 -5.40 16.10
N ALA A 78 5.13 -5.17 17.26
CA ALA A 78 4.95 -3.81 17.76
C ALA A 78 6.31 -3.12 17.96
N GLY A 79 6.42 -1.88 17.47
CA GLY A 79 7.66 -1.10 17.52
C GLY A 79 8.63 -1.36 16.38
N SER A 80 8.24 -2.14 15.36
CA SER A 80 9.07 -2.32 14.16
C SER A 80 9.28 -1.00 13.40
N GLN A 81 10.48 -0.82 12.88
CA GLN A 81 10.87 0.33 12.06
C GLN A 81 11.28 -0.12 10.67
N ILE A 82 10.79 0.61 9.67
CA ILE A 82 11.22 0.48 8.28
C ILE A 82 12.22 1.61 8.00
N MET A 83 13.37 1.25 7.44
CA MET A 83 14.34 2.17 6.86
C MET A 83 14.39 1.93 5.36
N VAL A 84 14.09 2.95 4.55
CA VAL A 84 14.28 2.92 3.10
C VAL A 84 15.45 3.85 2.76
N SER A 85 16.43 3.33 2.03
CA SER A 85 17.68 4.00 1.71
C SER A 85 17.87 4.11 0.21
N LEU A 86 18.23 5.30 -0.28
CA LEU A 86 18.88 5.48 -1.58
C LEU A 86 20.38 5.24 -1.37
N VAL A 87 20.91 4.20 -1.99
CA VAL A 87 22.30 3.78 -1.86
C VAL A 87 23.08 4.03 -3.14
N ASP A 88 24.32 4.45 -2.96
CA ASP A 88 25.36 4.48 -3.97
C ASP A 88 26.04 3.11 -3.99
N LEU A 89 25.81 2.34 -5.06
CA LEU A 89 26.34 0.98 -5.20
C LEU A 89 27.84 0.99 -5.47
N THR A 90 28.34 2.03 -6.15
CA THR A 90 29.76 2.19 -6.46
C THR A 90 30.58 2.53 -5.21
N ALA A 91 30.04 3.38 -4.33
CA ALA A 91 30.71 3.81 -3.10
C ALA A 91 30.25 3.04 -1.83
N ALA A 92 29.32 2.09 -1.97
CA ALA A 92 28.74 1.29 -0.88
C ALA A 92 28.23 2.12 0.32
N LYS A 93 27.59 3.27 0.04
CA LYS A 93 27.10 4.20 1.08
C LYS A 93 25.64 4.59 0.88
N SER A 94 24.95 4.91 1.98
CA SER A 94 23.64 5.57 1.88
C SER A 94 23.81 7.05 1.56
N VAL A 95 22.96 7.55 0.66
CA VAL A 95 22.89 8.96 0.28
C VAL A 95 21.69 9.65 0.93
N VAL A 96 20.57 8.92 1.05
CA VAL A 96 19.34 9.40 1.66
C VAL A 96 18.69 8.24 2.40
N ASP A 97 18.29 8.49 3.66
CA ASP A 97 17.54 7.54 4.47
C ASP A 97 16.22 8.16 4.90
N ILE A 98 15.13 7.39 4.79
CA ILE A 98 13.86 7.69 5.44
C ILE A 98 13.54 6.56 6.42
N LYS A 99 12.98 6.92 7.58
CA LYS A 99 12.62 5.98 8.64
C LYS A 99 11.22 6.24 9.13
N PHE A 100 10.44 5.18 9.28
CA PHE A 100 9.07 5.27 9.77
C PHE A 100 8.63 3.95 10.41
N SER A 101 7.68 4.04 11.33
CA SER A 101 7.13 2.89 12.04
C SER A 101 5.84 2.40 11.38
N THR A 102 5.65 1.08 11.36
CA THR A 102 4.40 0.46 10.92
C THR A 102 4.27 -0.92 11.54
N THR A 103 3.03 -1.38 11.71
CA THR A 103 2.72 -2.72 12.21
C THR A 103 2.24 -3.65 11.08
N ARG A 104 2.18 -3.17 9.83
CA ARG A 104 1.64 -3.93 8.70
C ARG A 104 2.22 -3.54 7.36
N LEU A 105 2.61 -4.52 6.56
CA LEU A 105 2.90 -4.38 5.13
C LEU A 105 1.65 -4.75 4.31
N SER A 106 1.40 -4.21 3.13
CA SER A 106 2.18 -3.26 2.33
C SER A 106 2.05 -1.81 2.85
N THR A 107 3.15 -1.09 3.02
CA THR A 107 3.17 0.30 3.55
C THR A 107 3.71 1.28 2.50
N PRO A 108 3.06 2.44 2.28
CA PRO A 108 3.58 3.44 1.35
C PRO A 108 4.85 4.12 1.90
N TYR A 109 5.71 4.58 1.00
CA TYR A 109 6.85 5.43 1.31
C TYR A 109 7.04 6.50 0.22
N GLN A 110 7.73 7.57 0.59
CA GLN A 110 8.12 8.64 -0.32
C GLN A 110 9.48 9.19 0.10
N MET A 111 10.35 9.39 -0.87
CA MET A 111 11.68 9.94 -0.71
C MET A 111 11.89 11.05 -1.73
N VAL A 112 12.32 12.22 -1.26
CA VAL A 112 12.64 13.37 -2.10
C VAL A 112 14.12 13.67 -1.93
N TYR A 113 14.85 13.84 -3.04
CA TYR A 113 16.30 14.04 -3.02
C TYR A 113 16.74 15.03 -4.10
N ASN A 114 17.90 15.67 -3.86
CA ASN A 114 18.52 16.56 -4.84
C ASN A 114 19.51 15.76 -5.69
N PRO A 115 19.27 15.59 -7.00
CA PRO A 115 20.15 14.82 -7.89
C PRO A 115 21.54 15.45 -8.06
N VAL A 116 21.74 16.74 -7.77
CA VAL A 116 23.06 17.39 -7.81
C VAL A 116 24.04 16.79 -6.80
N ARG A 117 23.52 16.10 -5.77
CA ARG A 117 24.33 15.37 -4.79
C ARG A 117 24.74 13.97 -5.26
N LEU A 118 24.23 13.53 -6.41
CA LEU A 118 24.57 12.24 -7.03
C LEU A 118 25.70 12.43 -8.03
N ASN A 119 26.58 11.45 -8.11
CA ASN A 119 27.64 11.38 -9.11
C ASN A 119 27.10 10.66 -10.35
N SER A 120 27.16 11.30 -11.52
CA SER A 120 26.69 10.71 -12.78
C SER A 120 27.45 9.46 -13.22
N ALA A 121 28.65 9.22 -12.69
CA ALA A 121 29.44 8.02 -12.96
C ALA A 121 29.11 6.84 -12.04
N HIS A 122 28.22 7.03 -11.06
CA HIS A 122 27.89 6.01 -10.07
C HIS A 122 26.52 5.38 -10.34
N GLU A 123 26.37 4.15 -9.84
CA GLU A 123 25.11 3.43 -9.87
C GLU A 123 24.36 3.60 -8.55
N TYR A 124 23.05 3.75 -8.64
CA TYR A 124 22.18 4.00 -7.50
C TYR A 124 21.04 3.01 -7.43
N ALA A 125 20.69 2.60 -6.21
CA ALA A 125 19.57 1.72 -5.94
C ALA A 125 18.79 2.16 -4.70
N VAL A 126 17.57 1.66 -4.57
CA VAL A 126 16.76 1.78 -3.37
C VAL A 126 16.73 0.42 -2.68
N ARG A 127 16.97 0.42 -1.37
CA ARG A 127 16.85 -0.75 -0.50
C ARG A 127 15.99 -0.45 0.72
N ALA A 128 15.39 -1.47 1.31
CA ALA A 128 14.65 -1.38 2.55
C ALA A 128 15.16 -2.41 3.56
N ILE A 129 15.21 -2.00 4.83
CA ILE A 129 15.47 -2.87 5.97
C ILE A 129 14.32 -2.66 6.97
N ILE A 130 13.82 -3.75 7.53
CA ILE A 130 12.83 -3.71 8.61
C ILE A 130 13.48 -4.33 9.84
N ALA A 131 13.56 -3.54 10.91
CA ALA A 131 14.07 -3.98 12.19
C ALA A 131 12.96 -4.00 13.25
N ASP A 132 13.07 -4.88 14.23
CA ASP A 132 12.21 -4.89 15.41
C ASP A 132 12.52 -3.70 16.35
N LYS A 133 11.81 -3.63 17.48
CA LYS A 133 12.02 -2.58 18.48
C LYS A 133 13.41 -2.59 19.13
N ASN A 134 14.13 -3.70 19.06
CA ASN A 134 15.46 -3.88 19.63
C ASN A 134 16.57 -3.62 18.59
N GLY A 135 16.20 -3.37 17.33
CA GLY A 135 17.14 -3.18 16.22
C GLY A 135 17.53 -4.47 15.50
N GLU A 136 16.91 -5.60 15.81
CA GLU A 136 17.13 -6.85 15.09
C GLU A 136 16.48 -6.79 13.71
N VAL A 137 17.26 -7.04 12.65
CA VAL A 137 16.74 -7.07 11.28
C VAL A 137 15.85 -8.30 11.09
N LEU A 138 14.58 -8.04 10.78
CA LEU A 138 13.56 -9.05 10.49
C LEU A 138 13.43 -9.30 8.99
N TYR A 139 13.49 -8.24 8.19
CA TYR A 139 13.34 -8.30 6.74
C TYR A 139 14.33 -7.36 6.04
N TYR A 140 14.71 -7.73 4.82
CA TYR A 140 15.57 -6.92 3.96
C TYR A 140 15.08 -6.99 2.50
N SER A 141 15.38 -5.99 1.70
CA SER A 141 15.20 -6.04 0.24
C SER A 141 16.53 -6.28 -0.46
N PRO A 142 16.52 -6.87 -1.68
CA PRO A 142 17.63 -6.71 -2.60
C PRO A 142 17.73 -5.24 -3.04
N ASP A 143 18.86 -4.89 -3.66
CA ASP A 143 19.05 -3.58 -4.26
C ASP A 143 18.15 -3.46 -5.50
N THR A 144 17.27 -2.45 -5.50
CA THR A 144 16.38 -2.16 -6.64
C THR A 144 16.90 -0.94 -7.37
N ALA A 145 17.33 -1.09 -8.62
CA ALA A 145 17.90 0.01 -9.41
C ALA A 145 16.98 1.24 -9.40
N LEU A 146 17.58 2.42 -9.19
CA LEU A 146 16.87 3.69 -9.18
C LEU A 146 16.40 4.02 -10.60
N PRO A 147 15.08 4.15 -10.85
CA PRO A 147 14.59 4.51 -12.18
C PRO A 147 14.94 5.96 -12.52
N ASP A 148 15.20 6.20 -13.80
CA ASP A 148 15.33 7.56 -14.31
C ASP A 148 14.00 8.31 -14.28
N GLY A 149 14.08 9.61 -14.02
CA GLY A 149 12.92 10.50 -14.03
C GLY A 149 12.91 11.48 -12.86
N VAL A 150 11.97 12.43 -12.94
CA VAL A 150 11.76 13.43 -11.88
C VAL A 150 10.86 12.89 -10.78
N ARG A 151 9.85 12.09 -11.13
CA ARG A 151 8.95 11.41 -10.21
C ARG A 151 8.78 9.99 -10.67
N VAL A 152 9.18 9.04 -9.84
CA VAL A 152 9.16 7.64 -10.20
C VAL A 152 8.41 6.84 -9.14
N THR A 153 7.67 5.83 -9.61
CA THR A 153 7.03 4.87 -8.73
C THR A 153 7.89 3.62 -8.66
N LEU A 154 8.30 3.23 -7.45
CA LEU A 154 9.14 2.08 -7.18
C LEU A 154 8.59 1.30 -5.99
N ASN A 155 8.20 0.05 -6.20
CA ASN A 155 7.84 -0.84 -5.08
C ASN A 155 9.08 -1.61 -4.66
N VAL A 156 9.29 -1.73 -3.34
CA VAL A 156 10.47 -2.37 -2.77
C VAL A 156 10.02 -3.64 -2.03
N PRO A 157 10.18 -4.82 -2.63
CA PRO A 157 9.85 -6.07 -1.98
C PRO A 157 10.88 -6.41 -0.91
N VAL A 158 10.41 -6.86 0.25
CA VAL A 158 11.26 -7.38 1.33
C VAL A 158 11.05 -8.88 1.51
N MET A 159 12.12 -9.57 1.86
CA MET A 159 12.15 -10.98 2.21
C MET A 159 12.61 -11.14 3.66
N ALA A 160 12.22 -12.25 4.28
CA ALA A 160 12.68 -12.58 5.62
C ALA A 160 14.21 -12.73 5.61
N ARG A 161 14.85 -12.31 6.71
CA ARG A 161 16.28 -12.51 6.93
C ARG A 161 16.64 -14.00 7.03
#